data_AF-A0A480A735-F1
#
_entry.id   AF-A0A480A735-F1
#
_cell.length_a   1.000
_cell.length_b   1.000
_cell.length_c   1.000
_cell.angle_alpha   90.00
_cell.angle_beta   90.00
_cell.angle_gamma   90.00
#
_symmetry.space_group_name_H-M   'P 1'
#
loop_
_entity.id
_entity.type
_entity.pdbx_description
1 polymer ?
#
loop_
_entity_poly.entity_id
_entity_poly.type
_entity_poly.pdbx_seq_one_letter_code
_entity_poly.pdbx_strand_id
1 'polypeptide(L)' 'MIESILPVRFGEVDSQLTTIINSLIAMKREEFTPLLLQLSSEELLARFV' A
#
# COMPACT_ATOMS: atom_id res chain seq x y z
N MET A 1 -2.97 -11.08 1.32
CA MET A 1 -1.49 -11.02 1.50
C MET A 1 -0.94 -9.59 1.45
N ILE A 2 -1.57 -8.60 0.79
CA ILE A 2 -1.23 -7.17 0.97
C ILE A 2 -1.76 -6.62 2.30
N GLU A 3 -2.97 -6.99 2.69
CA GLU A 3 -3.60 -6.59 3.95
C GLU A 3 -2.79 -7.01 5.19
N SER A 4 -1.96 -8.04 5.08
CA SER A 4 -1.03 -8.46 6.13
C SER A 4 0.33 -7.76 6.07
N ILE A 5 0.70 -7.18 4.92
CA ILE A 5 1.98 -6.49 4.72
C ILE A 5 1.87 -5.03 5.12
N LEU A 6 0.75 -4.37 4.79
CA LEU A 6 0.55 -2.95 5.09
C LEU A 6 0.69 -2.65 6.59
N PRO A 7 0.09 -3.43 7.53
CA PRO A 7 0.26 -3.14 8.94
C PRO A 7 1.69 -3.29 9.44
N VAL A 8 2.44 -4.24 8.86
CA VAL A 8 3.85 -4.50 9.20
C VAL A 8 4.76 -3.38 8.68
N ARG A 9 4.43 -2.79 7.53
CA ARG A 9 5.22 -1.72 6.90
C ARG A 9 4.88 -0.33 7.43
N PHE A 10 3.60 -0.08 7.66
CA PHE A 10 3.06 1.27 7.86
C PHE A 10 2.37 1.46 9.20
N GLY A 11 2.25 0.43 10.04
CA GLY A 11 1.58 0.51 11.34
C GLY A 11 0.07 0.34 11.23
N GLU A 12 -0.73 1.20 11.86
CA GLU A 12 -2.17 1.11 11.69
C GLU A 12 -2.57 1.43 10.25
N VAL A 13 -3.32 0.52 9.63
CA VAL A 13 -3.93 0.74 8.32
C VAL A 13 -5.22 1.50 8.54
N ASP A 14 -5.15 2.82 8.35
CA ASP A 14 -6.32 3.69 8.46
C ASP A 14 -7.28 3.54 7.27
N SER A 15 -8.44 4.20 7.37
CA SER A 15 -9.45 4.16 6.33
C SER A 15 -8.94 4.67 4.97
N GLN A 16 -7.95 5.57 4.94
CA GLN A 16 -7.37 6.08 3.70
C GLN A 16 -6.50 5.03 3.03
N LEU A 17 -5.59 4.38 3.76
CA LEU A 17 -4.78 3.28 3.23
C LEU A 17 -5.65 2.12 2.76
N THR A 18 -6.79 1.90 3.39
CA THR A 18 -7.73 0.85 2.96
C THR A 18 -8.27 1.10 1.55
N THR A 19 -8.40 2.37 1.12
CA THR A 19 -8.90 2.72 -0.23
C THR A 19 -7.93 2.31 -1.34
N ILE A 20 -6.62 2.31 -1.06
CA ILE A 20 -5.58 2.01 -2.06
C ILE A 20 -5.27 0.51 -2.15
N ILE A 21 -5.73 -0.30 -1.18
CA ILE A 21 -5.50 -1.76 -1.14
C ILE A 21 -5.96 -2.44 -2.44
N ASN A 22 -7.15 -2.10 -2.93
CA ASN A 22 -7.70 -2.70 -4.14
C ASN A 22 -6.83 -2.38 -5.37
N SER A 23 -6.33 -1.14 -5.46
CA SER A 23 -5.41 -0.72 -6.52
C SER A 23 -4.09 -1.49 -6.46
N LEU A 24 -3.55 -1.72 -5.26
CA LEU A 24 -2.30 -2.47 -5.07
C LEU A 24 -2.45 -3.97 -5.38
N ILE A 25 -3.58 -4.59 -5.04
CA ILE A 25 -3.84 -6.02 -5.31
C ILE A 25 -4.10 -6.27 -6.80
N ALA A 26 -4.63 -5.27 -7.53
CA ALA A 26 -4.81 -5.35 -8.98
C ALA A 26 -3.47 -5.34 -9.76
N MET A 27 -2.39 -4.89 -9.13
CA MET A 27 -1.04 -4.87 -9.71
C MET A 27 -0.30 -6.19 -9.52
N LYS A 28 0.72 -6.43 -10.34
CA LYS A 28 1.60 -7.59 -10.13
C LYS A 28 2.51 -7.37 -8.92
N ARG A 29 2.94 -8.48 -8.29
CA ARG A 29 3.83 -8.44 -7.12
C ARG A 29 5.10 -7.66 -7.38
N GLU A 30 5.67 -7.79 -8.56
CA GLU A 30 6.91 -7.14 -8.95
C GLU A 30 6.73 -5.61 -9.07
N GLU A 31 5.49 -5.14 -9.24
CA GLU A 31 5.17 -3.72 -9.37
C GLU A 31 4.85 -3.08 -8.01
N PHE A 32 4.06 -3.74 -7.15
CA PHE A 32 3.69 -3.14 -5.86
C PHE A 32 4.75 -3.32 -4.77
N THR A 33 5.56 -4.38 -4.82
CA THR A 33 6.62 -4.63 -3.82
C THR A 33 7.59 -3.44 -3.68
N PRO A 34 8.16 -2.87 -4.76
CA PRO A 34 9.03 -1.71 -4.62
C PRO A 34 8.27 -0.47 -4.10
N LEU A 35 6.98 -0.29 -4.43
CA LEU A 35 6.19 0.82 -3.91
C LEU A 35 6.06 0.74 -2.38
N LEU A 36 5.74 -0.44 -1.84
CA LEU A 36 5.64 -0.65 -0.40
C LEU A 36 6.99 -0.54 0.32
N LEU A 37 8.10 -0.80 -0.39
CA LEU A 37 9.46 -0.74 0.16
C LEU A 37 10.06 0.67 0.15
N GLN A 38 9.77 1.45 -0.88
CA GLN A 38 10.40 2.74 -1.14
C GLN A 38 9.57 3.94 -0.69
N LEU A 39 8.24 3.83 -0.72
CA LEU A 39 7.34 4.94 -0.43
C LEU A 39 6.85 4.90 1.01
N SER A 40 6.59 6.07 1.58
CA SER A 40 5.81 6.24 2.80
C SER A 40 4.32 6.02 2.55
N SER A 41 3.52 5.89 3.62
CA SER A 41 2.06 5.85 3.52
C SER A 41 1.49 7.08 2.82
N GLU A 42 1.99 8.26 3.14
CA GLU A 42 1.53 9.54 2.56
C GLU A 42 1.84 9.61 1.07
N GLU A 43 3.02 9.15 0.64
CA GLU A 43 3.41 9.10 -0.77
C GLU A 43 2.60 8.05 -1.55
N LEU A 44 2.28 6.92 -0.92
CA LEU A 44 1.36 5.92 -1.46
C LEU A 44 -0.03 6.51 -1.66
N LEU A 45 -0.57 7.18 -0.65
CA LEU A 45 -1.87 7.84 -0.74
C LEU A 45 -1.89 8.89 -1.84
N ALA A 46 -0.88 9.76 -1.90
CA ALA A 46 -0.78 10.80 -2.95
C ALA A 46 -0.68 10.23 -4.38
N ARG A 47 -0.33 8.95 -4.54
CA ARG A 47 -0.22 8.28 -5.84
C ARG A 47 -1.51 7.57 -6.28
N PHE A 48 -2.34 7.17 -5.32
CA PHE A 48 -3.49 6.30 -5.57
C PHE A 48 -4.84 6.91 -5.15
N VAL A 49 -4.84 8.07 -4.49
CA VAL A 49 -6.01 8.90 -4.10
C VAL A 49 -5.93 10.23 -4.84
#